data_AF-A0A3A0FBC8-F1
#
_entry.id   AF-A0A3A0FBC8-F1
#
_cell.length_a   1.000
_cell.length_b   1.000
_cell.length_c   1.000
_cell.angle_alpha   90.00
_cell.angle_beta   90.00
_cell.angle_gamma   90.00
#
_symmetry.space_group_name_H-M   'P 1'
#
loop_
_entity.id
_entity.type
_entity.pdbx_description
1 polymer ?
#
loop_
_entity_poly.entity_id
_entity_poly.type
_entity_poly.pdbx_seq_one_letter_code
_entity_poly.pdbx_strand_id
1 'polypeptide(L)' 'MIKKRNGKWVVLSEHTGRSFGSYGTKTEAKKRLKQVEFFKHLKSIPKSKMKKKAYKKRAS' A
#
# COMPACT_ATOMS: atom_id res chain seq x y z
N MET A 1 -1.26 8.05 5.76
CA MET A 1 -0.44 8.78 6.76
C MET A 1 0.06 7.88 7.89
N ILE A 2 1.07 8.32 8.67
CA ILE A 2 1.57 7.63 9.88
C ILE A 2 1.39 8.57 11.08
N LYS A 3 0.79 8.09 12.17
CA LYS A 3 0.67 8.83 13.45
C LYS A 3 1.23 7.99 14.60
N LYS A 4 1.83 8.64 15.60
CA LYS A 4 2.25 7.97 16.83
C LYS A 4 1.08 7.99 17.84
N ARG A 5 0.68 6.82 18.36
CA ARG A 5 -0.35 6.68 19.41
C ARG A 5 0.11 5.63 20.42
N ASN A 6 0.01 5.94 21.72
CA ASN A 6 0.45 5.07 22.83
C ASN A 6 1.84 4.44 22.59
N GLY A 7 2.81 5.26 22.19
CA GLY A 7 4.19 4.81 21.92
C GLY A 7 4.39 4.02 20.61
N LYS A 8 3.33 3.59 19.94
CA LYS A 8 3.37 2.83 18.68
C LYS A 8 3.12 3.71 17.45
N TRP A 9 3.64 3.30 16.31
CA TRP A 9 3.45 3.96 15.02
C TRP A 9 2.27 3.33 14.27
N VAL A 10 1.18 4.07 14.13
CA VAL A 10 -0.06 3.62 13.49
C VAL A 10 -0.15 4.18 12.08
N VAL A 11 -0.40 3.30 11.10
CA VAL A 11 -0.65 3.69 9.71
C VAL A 11 -2.15 3.91 9.54
N LEU A 12 -2.53 5.10 9.10
CA LEU A 12 -3.93 5.51 8.96
C LEU A 12 -4.23 5.94 7.52
N SER A 13 -5.46 5.67 7.08
CA SER A 13 -6.03 6.25 5.86
C SER A 13 -6.20 7.75 6.01
N GLU A 14 -5.80 8.51 5.01
CA GLU A 14 -6.03 9.97 4.99
C GLU A 14 -7.52 10.32 4.92
N HIS A 15 -8.28 9.61 4.08
CA HIS A 15 -9.67 9.99 3.82
C HIS A 15 -10.65 9.40 4.84
N THR A 16 -10.42 8.16 5.27
CA THR A 16 -11.37 7.42 6.10
C THR A 16 -10.94 7.29 7.55
N GLY A 17 -9.72 7.73 7.91
CA GLY A 17 -9.18 7.56 9.26
C GLY A 17 -8.97 6.10 9.71
N ARG A 18 -9.25 5.12 8.84
CA ARG A 18 -9.12 3.68 9.14
C ARG A 18 -7.67 3.32 9.43
N SER A 19 -7.45 2.53 10.47
CA SER A 19 -6.13 1.98 10.81
C SER A 19 -5.78 0.79 9.91
N PHE A 20 -4.58 0.82 9.34
CA PHE A 20 -3.99 -0.27 8.55
C PHE A 20 -2.99 -1.10 9.34
N GLY A 21 -2.78 -0.78 10.62
CA GLY A 21 -1.87 -1.50 11.51
C GLY A 21 -1.09 -0.57 12.44
N SER A 22 -0.60 -1.15 13.53
CA SER A 22 0.24 -0.50 14.54
C SER A 22 1.59 -1.19 14.60
N TYR A 23 2.68 -0.41 14.64
CA TYR A 23 4.05 -0.90 14.51
C TYR A 23 4.93 -0.37 15.64
N GLY A 24 5.95 -1.13 16.02
CA GLY A 24 6.92 -0.72 17.05
C GLY A 24 7.83 0.40 16.54
N THR A 25 8.17 0.37 15.26
CA THR A 25 9.13 1.32 14.66
C THR A 25 8.52 2.16 13.53
N LYS A 26 9.10 3.36 13.33
CA LYS A 26 8.71 4.25 12.22
C LYS A 26 9.03 3.62 10.86
N THR A 27 10.08 2.82 10.78
CA THR A 27 10.54 2.16 9.56
C THR A 27 9.56 1.09 9.08
N GLU A 28 9.03 0.25 9.98
CA GLU A 28 7.98 -0.71 9.66
C GLU A 28 6.69 -0.03 9.19
N ALA A 29 6.26 1.03 9.89
CA ALA A 29 5.09 1.81 9.49
C ALA A 29 5.26 2.42 8.08
N LYS A 30 6.47 2.91 7.75
CA LYS A 30 6.79 3.39 6.39
C LYS A 30 6.73 2.27 5.35
N LYS A 31 7.27 1.08 5.64
CA LYS A 31 7.19 -0.09 4.74
C LYS A 31 5.72 -0.43 4.46
N ARG A 32 4.88 -0.45 5.49
CA ARG A 32 3.45 -0.71 5.31
C ARG A 32 2.75 0.37 4.50
N LEU A 33 3.04 1.65 4.75
CA LEU A 33 2.45 2.75 3.99
C LEU A 33 2.76 2.61 2.49
N LYS A 34 4.01 2.31 2.13
CA LYS A 34 4.41 2.05 0.74
C LYS A 34 3.61 0.92 0.10
N GLN A 35 3.38 -0.18 0.82
CA GLN A 35 2.56 -1.28 0.31
C GLN A 35 1.12 -0.83 0.04
N VAL A 36 0.52 -0.10 0.99
CA VAL A 36 -0.86 0.40 0.84
C VAL A 36 -0.96 1.34 -0.37
N GLU A 37 0.01 2.23 -0.55
CA GLU A 37 0.07 3.11 -1.72
C GLU A 37 0.25 2.33 -3.02
N PHE A 38 1.13 1.33 -3.05
CA PHE A 38 1.31 0.47 -4.22
C PHE A 38 0.00 -0.20 -4.64
N PHE A 39 -0.75 -0.78 -3.70
CA PHE A 39 -2.04 -1.41 -4.01
C PHE A 39 -3.11 -0.41 -4.46
N LYS A 40 -3.09 0.83 -3.97
CA LYS A 40 -4.00 1.89 -4.48
C LYS A 40 -3.76 2.14 -5.96
N HIS A 41 -2.50 2.26 -6.37
CA HIS A 41 -2.14 2.55 -7.77
C HIS A 41 -2.37 1.33 -8.68
N LEU A 42 -2.18 0.11 -8.17
CA LEU A 42 -2.49 -1.11 -8.93
C LEU A 42 -3.98 -1.26 -9.25
N LYS A 43 -4.87 -0.86 -8.33
CA LYS A 43 -6.33 -0.91 -8.56
C LYS A 43 -6.78 0.00 -9.72
N SER A 44 -5.99 1.02 -10.04
CA SER A 44 -6.26 1.95 -11.16
C SER A 44 -5.85 1.38 -12.53
N ILE A 45 -5.21 0.21 -12.59
CA ILE A 45 -4.90 -0.43 -13.86
C ILE A 45 -6.16 -1.18 -14.32
N PRO A 46 -6.78 -0.81 -15.44
CA PRO A 46 -7.94 -1.55 -15.95
C PRO A 46 -7.51 -3.00 -16.23
N LYS A 47 -8.33 -3.98 -15.81
CA LYS A 47 -8.07 -5.42 -15.99
C LYS A 47 -7.68 -5.79 -17.44
N SER A 48 -8.19 -5.04 -18.41
CA SER A 48 -7.85 -5.17 -19.84
C SER A 48 -6.35 -4.94 -20.15
N LYS A 49 -5.69 -4.01 -19.46
CA LYS A 49 -4.24 -3.75 -19.60
C LYS A 49 -3.37 -4.75 -18.81
N MET A 50 -3.90 -5.34 -17.74
CA MET A 50 -3.18 -6.33 -16.92
C MET A 50 -2.94 -7.65 -17.68
N LYS A 51 -3.90 -8.11 -18.49
CA LYS A 51 -3.75 -9.31 -19.34
C LYS A 51 -2.69 -9.13 -20.44
N LYS A 52 -2.59 -7.96 -21.07
CA LYS A 52 -1.61 -7.69 -22.15
C LYS A 52 -0.16 -7.72 -21.66
N LYS A 53 0.12 -7.25 -20.44
CA LYS A 53 1.49 -7.22 -19.89
C LYS A 53 1.99 -8.61 -19.48
N ALA A 54 1.09 -9.47 -19.00
CA ALA A 54 1.41 -10.86 -18.65
C ALA A 54 1.67 -11.73 -19.90
N TYR A 55 0.97 -11.49 -21.02
CA TYR A 55 1.20 -12.18 -22.29
C TYR A 55 2.57 -11.84 -22.90
N LYS A 56 2.97 -10.56 -22.90
CA LYS A 56 4.24 -10.12 -23.50
C LYS A 56 5.49 -10.59 -22.73
N LYS A 57 5.38 -10.87 -21.42
CA LYS A 57 6.48 -11.39 -20.59
C LYS A 57 6.70 -12.91 -20.73
N ARG A 58 5.74 -13.63 -21.32
CA ARG A 58 5.82 -15.07 -21.59
C ARG A 58 6.29 -15.40 -23.01
N ALA A 59 6.37 -14.41 -23.90
CA ALA A 59 6.71 -14.55 -25.31
C ALA A 59 8.11 -13.99 -25.64
N SER A 60 8.94 -13.76 -24.62
CA SER A 60 10.29 -13.17 -24.68
C SER A 60 11.25 -14.00 -23.86
#